data_AF-A0A0M1J8Z2-F1
#
_entry.id   AF-A0A0M1J8Z2-F1
#
_cell.length_a   1.000
_cell.length_b   1.000
_cell.length_c   1.000
_cell.angle_alpha   90.00
_cell.angle_beta   90.00
_cell.angle_gamma   90.00
#
_symmetry.space_group_name_H-M   'P 1'
#
loop_
_entity.id
_entity.type
_entity.pdbx_description
1 polymer ?
#
loop_
_entity_poly.entity_id
_entity_poly.type
_entity_poly.pdbx_seq_one_letter_code
_entity_poly.pdbx_strand_id
1 'polypeptide(L)' 'KGCKLHRTIVDRHNHIQPGTTIGIDLEADRKKFTVSPGGVVVVPSGQIRYYARDTRSNLSHRYAE' A
#
# COMPACT_ATOMS: atom_id res chain seq x y z
N LYS A 1 13.61 14.85 5.83
CA LYS A 1 12.16 15.07 6.12
C LYS A 1 11.45 13.73 5.93
N GLY A 2 10.61 13.30 6.88
CA GLY A 2 9.95 11.97 6.87
C GLY A 2 8.67 11.92 6.05
N CYS A 3 8.04 10.74 5.99
CA CYS A 3 6.68 10.53 5.49
C CYS A 3 5.65 10.65 6.63
N LYS A 4 4.38 10.90 6.30
CA LYS A 4 3.27 10.93 7.26
C LYS A 4 2.22 9.88 6.88
N LEU A 5 1.99 8.92 7.76
CA LEU A 5 1.00 7.86 7.59
C LEU A 5 0.01 7.95 8.74
N HIS A 6 -1.29 7.91 8.45
CA HIS A 6 -2.34 7.89 9.46
C HIS A 6 -3.36 6.81 9.10
N ARG A 7 -3.75 5.96 10.06
CA ARG A 7 -4.72 4.86 9.84
C ARG A 7 -4.44 4.09 8.54
N THR A 8 -3.19 3.71 8.32
CA THR A 8 -2.75 3.09 7.06
C THR A 8 -2.16 1.71 7.33
N ILE A 9 -2.55 0.71 6.54
CA ILE A 9 -1.93 -0.61 6.47
C ILE A 9 -1.08 -0.63 5.20
N VAL A 10 0.22 -0.90 5.34
CA VAL A 10 1.15 -1.01 4.21
C VAL A 10 1.64 -2.45 4.13
N ASP A 11 1.30 -3.13 3.04
CA ASP A 11 1.78 -4.50 2.79
C ASP A 11 3.27 -4.49 2.40
N ARG A 12 3.82 -5.68 2.18
CA ARG A 12 5.24 -5.94 1.98
C ARG A 12 5.78 -5.28 0.72
N HIS A 13 7.10 -5.07 0.73
CA HIS A 13 7.89 -4.60 -0.42
C HIS A 13 7.56 -3.18 -0.93
N ASN A 14 6.90 -2.37 -0.11
CA ASN A 14 6.65 -0.96 -0.41
C ASN A 14 7.84 -0.07 -0.02
N HIS A 15 8.23 0.82 -0.93
CA HIS A 15 9.16 1.90 -0.65
C HIS A 15 8.39 3.22 -0.69
N ILE A 16 8.12 3.80 0.48
CA ILE A 16 7.40 5.07 0.60
C ILE A 16 8.38 6.23 0.45
N GLN A 17 8.13 7.12 -0.51
CA GLN A 17 9.02 8.25 -0.76
C GLN A 17 9.00 9.26 0.41
N PRO A 18 10.12 9.96 0.67
CA PRO A 18 10.13 11.05 1.64
C PRO A 18 9.07 12.11 1.30
N GLY A 19 8.36 12.59 2.32
CA GLY A 19 7.29 13.59 2.14
C GLY A 19 5.94 13.02 1.67
N THR A 20 5.84 11.72 1.39
CA THR A 20 4.53 11.10 1.09
C THR A 20 3.59 11.21 2.29
N THR A 21 2.32 11.51 1.99
CA THR A 21 1.20 11.55 2.93
C THR A 21 0.17 10.50 2.55
N ILE A 22 -0.19 9.60 3.46
CA ILE A 22 -1.24 8.58 3.27
C ILE A 22 -2.14 8.54 4.49
N GLY A 23 -3.45 8.48 4.26
CA GLY A 23 -4.51 8.48 5.26
C GLY A 23 -4.72 9.83 5.95
N ILE A 24 -4.24 10.91 5.34
CA ILE A 24 -4.47 12.29 5.79
C ILE A 24 -5.66 12.90 5.03
N ASP A 25 -5.72 12.67 3.72
CA ASP A 25 -6.82 13.09 2.85
C ASP A 25 -7.46 11.84 2.25
N LEU A 26 -8.51 11.37 2.91
CA LEU A 26 -9.20 10.14 2.53
C LEU A 26 -9.85 10.24 1.15
N GLU A 27 -10.23 11.43 0.68
CA GLU A 27 -10.78 11.59 -0.67
C GLU A 27 -9.70 11.44 -1.74
N ALA A 28 -8.50 11.99 -1.50
CA ALA A 28 -7.35 11.78 -2.36
C ALA A 28 -6.84 10.33 -2.32
N ASP A 29 -6.84 9.71 -1.14
CA ASP A 29 -6.36 8.34 -0.95
C ASP A 29 -7.30 7.32 -1.60
N ARG A 30 -8.62 7.54 -1.57
CA ARG A 30 -9.61 6.69 -2.28
C ARG A 30 -9.40 6.60 -3.79
N LYS A 31 -8.73 7.59 -4.39
CA LYS A 31 -8.39 7.57 -5.83
C LYS A 31 -7.21 6.65 -6.17
N LYS A 32 -6.41 6.29 -5.16
CA LYS A 32 -5.14 5.57 -5.34
C LYS A 32 -5.10 4.21 -4.64
N PHE A 33 -5.84 4.08 -3.54
CA PHE A 33 -5.80 2.95 -2.62
C PHE A 33 -7.20 2.56 -2.18
N THR A 34 -7.34 1.33 -1.68
CA THR A 34 -8.56 0.89 -1.01
C THR A 34 -8.66 1.57 0.35
N VAL A 35 -9.79 2.20 0.63
CA VAL A 35 -10.05 2.84 1.92
C VAL A 35 -11.30 2.22 2.52
N SER A 36 -11.13 1.54 3.65
CA SER A 36 -12.24 0.87 4.34
C SER A 36 -13.31 1.89 4.78
N PRO A 37 -14.55 1.45 5.06
CA PRO A 37 -15.59 2.33 5.60
C PRO A 37 -15.16 3.03 6.90
N GLY A 38 -14.34 2.35 7.72
CA GLY A 38 -13.75 2.93 8.92
C GLY A 38 -12.61 3.91 8.68
N GLY A 39 -12.28 4.25 7.43
CA GLY A 39 -11.21 5.20 7.10
C GLY A 39 -9.81 4.62 7.33
N VAL A 40 -9.62 3.32 7.08
CA VAL A 40 -8.28 2.71 7.04
C VAL A 40 -7.84 2.58 5.60
N VAL A 41 -6.68 3.14 5.26
CA VAL A 41 -6.10 3.07 3.91
C VAL A 41 -5.24 1.81 3.78
N VAL A 42 -5.44 1.03 2.72
CA VAL A 42 -4.67 -0.20 2.45
C VAL A 42 -3.79 0.01 1.22
N VAL A 43 -2.47 0.01 1.43
CA VAL A 43 -1.47 0.03 0.37
C VAL A 43 -1.07 -1.41 0.05
N PRO A 44 -1.36 -1.92 -1.17
CA PRO A 44 -1.10 -3.32 -1.53
C PRO A 44 0.39 -3.60 -1.65
N SER A 45 0.77 -4.89 -1.79
CA SER A 45 2.18 -5.27 -1.86
C SER A 45 2.90 -4.57 -3.01
N GLY A 46 4.05 -3.99 -2.72
CA GLY A 46 4.91 -3.35 -3.71
C GLY A 46 5.61 -4.37 -4.61
N GLN A 47 6.32 -3.88 -5.62
CA GLN A 47 7.04 -4.74 -6.56
C GLN A 47 8.18 -5.49 -5.85
N ILE A 48 8.09 -6.82 -5.83
CA ILE A 48 9.12 -7.71 -5.29
C ILE A 48 10.39 -7.58 -6.16
N ARG A 49 11.51 -7.16 -5.55
CA ARG A 49 12.80 -6.98 -6.24
C ARG A 49 13.73 -8.19 -6.19
N TYR A 50 13.38 -9.21 -5.41
CA TYR A 50 14.17 -10.43 -5.29
C TYR A 50 13.25 -11.64 -5.23
N TYR A 51 13.36 -12.52 -6.23
CA TYR A 51 12.77 -13.86 -6.16
C TYR A 51 13.90 -14.83 -5.82
N ALA A 52 13.83 -15.47 -4.65
CA ALA A 52 14.53 -16.74 -4.49
C ALA A 52 13.97 -17.70 -5.54
N ARG A 53 14.83 -18.52 -6.17
CA ARG A 53 14.46 -19.49 -7.23
C ARG A 53 13.12 -20.16 -6.88
N ASP A 54 12.15 -20.08 -7.80
CA ASP A 54 10.78 -20.64 -7.74
C ASP A 54 9.65 -19.90 -7.00
N THR A 55 9.42 -18.63 -7.32
CA THR A 55 8.07 -18.02 -7.13
C THR A 55 7.49 -17.55 -8.46
N ARG A 56 7.39 -18.45 -9.44
CA ARG A 56 6.43 -18.27 -10.53
C ARG A 56 5.07 -18.77 -10.08
N SER A 57 4.22 -17.86 -9.60
CA SER A 57 2.79 -17.76 -9.98
C SER A 57 1.99 -16.98 -8.94
N ASN A 58 1.21 -16.00 -9.43
CA ASN A 58 -0.06 -15.55 -8.85
C ASN A 58 -0.09 -14.75 -7.55
N LEU A 59 0.83 -13.80 -7.33
CA LEU A 59 0.68 -12.81 -6.25
C LEU A 59 0.04 -11.49 -6.70
N SER A 60 -0.85 -11.49 -7.71
CA SER A 60 -1.38 -10.24 -8.28
C SER A 60 -2.79 -9.84 -7.83
N HIS A 61 -3.48 -10.57 -6.95
CA HIS A 61 -4.93 -10.32 -6.82
C HIS A 61 -5.64 -10.78 -5.54
N ARG A 62 -5.19 -10.39 -4.34
CA ARG A 62 -6.06 -10.48 -3.13
C ARG A 62 -5.74 -9.28 -2.22
N TYR A 63 -6.76 -8.76 -1.54
CA TYR A 63 -6.79 -7.52 -0.72
C TYR A 63 -7.20 -6.24 -1.48
N ALA A 64 -8.34 -6.29 -2.19
CA ALA A 64 -9.11 -5.10 -2.56
C ALA A 64 -10.61 -5.42 -2.57
N GLU A 65 -11.09 -6.06 -1.50
CA GLU A 65 -12.52 -6.23 -1.19
C GLU A 65 -12.87 -5.42 0.05
#